data_AF-A0A842TAE0-F1
#
_entry.id   AF-A0A842TAE0-F1
#
_cell.length_a   1.000
_cell.length_b   1.000
_cell.length_c   1.000
_cell.angle_alpha   90.00
_cell.angle_beta   90.00
_cell.angle_gamma   90.00
#
_symmetry.space_group_name_H-M   'P 1'
#
loop_
_entity.id
_entity.type
_entity.pdbx_description
1 polymer ?
#
loop_
_entity_poly.entity_id
_entity_poly.type
_entity_poly.pdbx_seq_one_letter_code
_entity_poly.pdbx_strand_id
1 'polypeptide(L)' 'MKIIATSKCKNRLRGGLADKNCPEDFDPKQLEMGIKVEMEHTSDPEIAKEIAMDHLKEHPRYYDYLEEMEGEMDVE' A
#
# COMPACT_ATOMS: atom_id res chain seq x y z
N MET A 1 8.09 31.18 10.28
CA MET A 1 7.60 29.97 10.95
C MET A 1 6.38 29.45 10.22
N LYS A 2 6.46 28.27 9.59
CA LYS A 2 5.28 27.59 9.04
C LYS A 2 4.81 26.57 10.07
N ILE A 3 3.54 26.70 10.43
CA ILE A 3 2.80 25.79 11.30
C ILE A 3 2.63 24.49 10.52
N ILE A 4 3.29 23.41 10.94
CA ILE A 4 3.02 22.06 10.43
C ILE A 4 2.06 21.41 11.43
N ALA A 5 0.77 21.57 11.17
CA ALA A 5 -0.22 20.66 11.72
C ALA A 5 0.11 19.29 11.13
N THR A 6 0.74 18.42 11.92
CA THR A 6 0.97 17.02 11.57
C THR A 6 -0.39 16.34 11.51
N SER A 7 -1.04 16.42 10.35
CA SER A 7 -2.20 15.61 9.99
C SER A 7 -1.78 14.16 10.17
N LYS A 8 -2.18 13.57 11.29
CA LYS A 8 -2.00 12.14 11.57
C LYS A 8 -2.62 11.38 10.40
N CYS A 9 -1.83 10.55 9.72
CA CYS A 9 -2.34 9.76 8.62
C CYS A 9 -3.52 8.91 9.10
N LYS A 10 -4.60 8.95 8.33
CA LYS A 10 -5.84 8.24 8.65
C LYS A 10 -5.55 6.74 8.52
N ASN A 11 -6.03 5.99 9.48
CA ASN A 11 -5.98 4.52 9.50
C ASN A 11 -7.37 4.03 9.90
N ARG A 12 -8.02 3.31 8.99
CA ARG A 12 -9.37 2.75 9.11
C ARG A 12 -9.35 1.25 9.38
N LEU A 13 -8.35 0.53 8.87
CA LEU A 13 -8.08 -0.89 9.04
C LEU A 13 -6.98 -1.08 10.08
N ARG A 14 -7.38 -1.37 11.31
CA ARG A 14 -6.45 -1.56 12.43
C ARG A 14 -5.87 -2.97 12.44
N GLY A 15 -4.65 -3.09 12.94
CA GLY A 15 -3.94 -4.36 13.12
C GLY A 15 -2.89 -4.61 12.04
N GLY A 16 -2.77 -3.73 11.06
CA GLY A 16 -1.76 -3.77 10.01
C GLY A 16 -0.37 -3.39 10.50
N LEU A 17 0.66 -3.87 9.80
CA LEU A 17 2.07 -3.54 10.09
C LEU A 17 2.38 -2.06 9.85
N ALA A 18 1.65 -1.41 8.94
CA ALA A 18 1.78 -0.01 8.56
C ALA A 18 0.83 0.93 9.33
N ASP A 19 0.20 0.46 10.42
CA ASP A 19 -0.80 1.21 11.19
C ASP A 19 -0.36 2.62 11.63
N LYS A 20 0.96 2.83 11.78
CA LYS A 20 1.59 4.08 12.25
C LYS A 20 2.32 4.84 11.14
N ASN A 21 2.27 4.34 9.92
CA ASN A 21 2.94 4.91 8.76
C ASN A 21 1.99 5.80 7.95
N CYS A 22 2.59 6.65 7.15
CA CYS A 22 1.95 7.55 6.21
C CYS A 22 2.26 7.10 4.77
N PRO A 23 1.40 7.39 3.79
CA PRO A 23 1.69 7.10 2.38
C PRO A 23 3.06 7.60 1.90
N GLU A 24 3.51 8.75 2.43
CA GLU A 24 4.80 9.36 2.12
C GLU A 24 6.01 8.58 2.64
N ASP A 25 5.82 7.59 3.52
CA ASP A 25 6.88 6.71 4.02
C ASP A 25 7.24 5.59 3.01
N PHE A 26 6.48 5.44 1.93
CA PHE A 26 6.62 4.35 0.96
C PHE A 26 6.97 4.86 -0.44
N ASP A 27 7.51 3.98 -1.29
CA ASP A 27 7.74 4.31 -2.69
C ASP A 27 6.38 4.58 -3.38
N PRO A 28 6.18 5.76 -3.98
CA PRO A 28 4.88 6.15 -4.53
C PRO A 28 4.44 5.28 -5.71
N LYS A 29 5.37 4.69 -6.48
CA LYS A 29 5.04 3.81 -7.61
C LYS A 29 4.53 2.47 -7.10
N GLN A 30 5.23 1.90 -6.13
CA GLN A 30 4.81 0.65 -5.48
C GLN A 30 3.46 0.81 -4.80
N LEU A 31 3.24 1.94 -4.12
CA LEU A 31 1.96 2.22 -3.48
C LEU A 31 0.82 2.39 -4.51
N GLU A 32 1.08 3.06 -5.63
CA GLU A 32 0.10 3.17 -6.72
C GLU A 32 -0.24 1.81 -7.34
N MET A 33 0.77 0.96 -7.59
CA MET A 33 0.57 -0.41 -8.06
C MET A 33 -0.28 -1.20 -7.07
N GLY A 34 0.08 -1.15 -5.79
CA GLY A 34 -0.64 -1.84 -4.75
C GLY A 34 -2.09 -1.41 -4.61
N ILE A 35 -2.36 -0.11 -4.63
CA ILE A 35 -3.74 0.39 -4.60
C ILE A 35 -4.55 -0.19 -5.76
N LYS A 36 -3.99 -0.31 -6.97
CA LYS A 36 -4.70 -0.89 -8.11
C LYS A 36 -5.00 -2.38 -7.91
N VAL A 37 -4.03 -3.15 -7.41
CA VAL A 37 -4.19 -4.58 -7.10
C VAL A 37 -5.24 -4.78 -6.00
N GLU A 38 -5.12 -4.09 -4.87
CA GLU A 38 -6.04 -4.29 -3.73
C GLU A 38 -7.49 -3.86 -4.04
N MET A 39 -7.68 -2.98 -5.03
CA MET A 39 -9.02 -2.62 -5.51
C MET A 39 -9.78 -3.79 -6.18
N GLU A 40 -9.11 -4.92 -6.45
CA GLU A 40 -9.78 -6.18 -6.82
C GLU A 40 -10.52 -6.82 -5.63
N HIS A 41 -10.13 -6.48 -4.41
CA HIS A 41 -10.63 -7.07 -3.17
C HIS A 41 -11.49 -6.11 -2.34
N THR A 42 -11.44 -4.81 -2.63
CA THR A 42 -12.24 -3.77 -1.97
C THR A 42 -12.67 -2.70 -2.96
N SER A 43 -13.83 -2.09 -2.73
CA SER A 43 -14.30 -0.94 -3.52
C SER A 43 -13.91 0.41 -2.92
N ASP A 44 -13.22 0.41 -1.77
CA ASP A 44 -12.84 1.63 -1.06
C ASP A 44 -11.33 1.92 -1.24
N PRO A 45 -10.96 3.00 -1.95
CA PRO A 45 -9.57 3.30 -2.29
C PRO A 45 -8.70 3.62 -1.05
N GLU A 46 -9.29 4.09 0.06
CA GLU A 46 -8.52 4.31 1.27
C GLU A 46 -8.21 3.00 1.98
N ILE A 47 -9.12 2.01 1.92
CA ILE A 47 -8.85 0.65 2.42
C ILE A 47 -7.79 -0.04 1.56
N ALA A 48 -7.90 0.03 0.23
CA ALA A 48 -6.90 -0.52 -0.69
C ALA A 48 -5.50 0.04 -0.40
N LYS A 49 -5.41 1.36 -0.19
CA LYS A 49 -4.16 2.03 0.18
C LYS A 49 -3.58 1.54 1.51
N GLU A 50 -4.40 1.35 2.53
CA GLU A 50 -3.94 0.86 3.83
C GLU A 50 -3.39 -0.58 3.74
N ILE A 51 -4.07 -1.46 3.00
CA ILE A 51 -3.59 -2.83 2.73
C ILE A 51 -2.28 -2.81 1.94
N ALA A 52 -2.19 -1.96 0.90
CA ALA A 52 -0.96 -1.80 0.13
C ALA A 52 0.22 -1.31 0.98
N MET A 53 -0.03 -0.39 1.92
CA MET A 53 0.99 0.06 2.87
C MET A 53 1.43 -1.08 3.80
N ASP A 54 0.54 -1.96 4.23
CA ASP A 54 0.88 -3.13 5.06
C ASP A 54 1.82 -4.09 4.31
N HIS A 55 1.53 -4.40 3.06
CA HIS A 55 2.40 -5.24 2.23
C HIS A 55 3.76 -4.57 1.96
N LEU A 56 3.78 -3.27 1.68
CA LEU A 56 5.04 -2.53 1.51
C LEU A 56 5.86 -2.40 2.80
N LYS A 57 5.20 -2.56 3.95
CA LYS A 57 5.88 -2.66 5.23
C LYS A 57 6.57 -4.01 5.43
N GLU A 58 6.02 -5.08 4.87
CA GLU A 58 6.67 -6.40 4.81
C GLU A 58 7.87 -6.39 3.86
N HIS A 59 7.69 -5.83 2.66
CA HIS A 59 8.75 -5.71 1.68
C HIS A 59 8.59 -4.45 0.79
N PRO A 60 9.60 -3.57 0.68
CA PRO A 60 9.47 -2.31 -0.09
C PRO A 60 9.18 -2.47 -1.59
N ARG A 61 9.41 -3.66 -2.16
CA ARG A 61 9.13 -4.00 -3.57
C ARG A 61 8.07 -5.10 -3.71
N TYR A 62 7.16 -5.21 -2.75
CA TYR A 62 6.16 -6.29 -2.71
C TYR A 62 5.42 -6.46 -4.04
N TYR A 63 4.94 -5.36 -4.61
CA TYR A 63 4.11 -5.42 -5.82
C TYR A 63 4.91 -5.67 -7.11
N ASP A 64 6.21 -5.36 -7.13
CA ASP A 64 7.06 -5.81 -8.26
C ASP A 64 7.15 -7.35 -8.26
N TYR A 65 7.37 -7.96 -7.09
CA TYR A 65 7.50 -9.41 -6.98
C TYR A 65 6.16 -10.13 -7.16
N LEU A 66 5.06 -9.50 -6.75
CA LEU A 66 3.73 -10.02 -7.02
C LEU A 66 3.47 -10.10 -8.53
N GLU A 67 3.69 -8.99 -9.25
CA GLU A 67 3.52 -8.93 -10.71
C GLU A 67 4.40 -9.97 -11.44
N GLU A 68 5.65 -10.12 -11.03
CA GLU A 68 6.56 -11.14 -11.58
C GLU A 68 6.05 -12.56 -11.34
N MET A 69 5.64 -12.87 -10.09
CA MET A 69 5.14 -14.19 -9.72
C MET A 69 3.83 -14.53 -10.44
N GLU A 70 2.90 -13.60 -10.53
CA GLU A 70 1.63 -13.78 -11.25
C GLU A 70 1.87 -13.96 -12.75
N GLY A 71 2.78 -13.17 -13.34
CA GLY A 71 3.16 -13.32 -14.74
C GLY A 71 3.80 -14.68 -15.06
N GLU A 72 4.57 -15.26 -14.12
CA GLU A 72 5.09 -16.63 -14.24
C GLU A 72 4.00 -17.71 -14.13
N MET A 73 2.86 -17.42 -13.46
CA MET A 73 1.74 -18.36 -13.39
C MET A 73 0.89 -18.35 -14.66
N ASP A 74 0.83 -17.22 -15.37
CA ASP A 74 0.04 -17.05 -16.60
C ASP A 74 0.69 -17.64 -17.86
N VAL A 75 1.97 -18.01 -17.80
CA VAL A 75 2.68 -18.67 -18.90
C VAL A 75 2.43 -20.19 -18.90
N GLU A 76 1.40 -20.62 -19.67
CA GLU A 76 1.18 -22.03 -20.07
C GLU A 76 2.19 -22.54 -21.11
#